data_AF-A0A1G1F216-F1
#
_entry.id   AF-A0A1G1F216-F1
#
_cell.length_a   1.000
_cell.length_b   1.000
_cell.length_c   1.000
_cell.angle_alpha   90.00
_cell.angle_beta   90.00
_cell.angle_gamma   90.00
#
_symmetry.space_group_name_H-M   'P 1'
#
loop_
_entity.id
_entity.type
_entity.pdbx_description
1 polymer ?
#
loop_
_entity_poly.entity_id
_entity_poly.type
_entity_poly.pdbx_seq_one_letter_code
_entity_poly.pdbx_strand_id
1 'polypeptide(L)'
;MENLSVECVLCKSSYAPATRPEEGQTSYAICCSSCTIKVLIRAGDPVYVALRDVLGVSELSSAIQEVLIDCPCGGKYTHDAGRRCPVCIEKIEKETKYATSHKVVTIWNIDKLKKWEDKVFSCIMEKFGTREETLAQLIEKFESGKIDTEMYMEGIDNIRRREFTQVCAIQAWAMMLGPESAFRAAEDLELVERYGTRIMVSIALALQMSAGLSVTSTLGKEVENWSDPVVQKELRMFLDKTG
;
A
#
# COMPACT_ATOMS: atom_id res chain seq x y z
N MET A 1 13.51 14.42 -12.22
CA MET A 1 12.48 14.99 -11.35
C MET A 1 13.15 15.99 -10.44
N GLU A 2 13.04 17.27 -10.77
CA GLU A 2 13.58 18.35 -9.96
C GLU A 2 12.80 18.41 -8.65
N ASN A 3 13.49 18.26 -7.52
CA ASN A 3 12.91 18.60 -6.23
C ASN A 3 12.69 20.11 -6.22
N LEU A 4 11.48 20.55 -6.53
CA LEU A 4 11.07 21.95 -6.45
C LEU A 4 11.35 22.45 -5.02
N SER A 5 12.35 23.31 -4.90
CA SER A 5 12.75 23.87 -3.61
C SER A 5 11.72 24.90 -3.17
N VAL A 6 11.22 24.77 -1.94
CA VAL A 6 10.20 25.62 -1.35
C VAL A 6 10.82 26.49 -0.26
N GLU A 7 10.40 27.75 -0.18
CA GLU A 7 10.84 28.65 0.89
C GLU A 7 9.99 28.46 2.15
N CYS A 8 10.66 28.27 3.29
CA CYS A 8 10.00 28.14 4.58
C CYS A 8 9.32 29.45 5.00
N VAL A 9 8.02 29.41 5.34
CA VAL A 9 7.28 30.60 5.79
C VAL A 9 7.79 31.16 7.12
N LEU A 10 8.43 30.33 7.96
CA LEU A 10 8.89 30.69 9.30
C LEU A 10 10.33 31.23 9.31
N CYS A 11 11.28 30.51 8.71
CA CYS A 11 12.70 30.86 8.76
C CYS A 11 13.29 31.32 7.42
N LYS A 12 12.49 31.39 6.35
CA LYS A 12 12.91 31.82 5.01
C LYS A 12 14.01 30.96 4.35
N SER A 13 14.36 29.82 4.96
CA SER A 13 15.30 28.88 4.35
C SER A 13 14.62 28.06 3.25
N SER A 14 15.34 27.82 2.16
CA SER A 14 14.90 26.89 1.11
C SER A 14 15.06 25.43 1.56
N TYR A 15 14.10 24.58 1.22
CA TYR A 15 14.15 23.12 1.46
C TYR A 15 13.37 22.34 0.40
N ALA A 16 13.70 21.05 0.25
CA ALA A 16 12.99 20.14 -0.64
C ALA A 16 12.00 19.27 0.16
N PRO A 17 10.69 19.30 -0.15
CA PRO A 17 9.71 18.40 0.45
C PRO A 17 9.98 16.93 0.13
N ALA A 18 9.80 16.05 1.11
CA ALA A 18 9.88 14.61 0.88
C ALA A 18 8.63 14.12 0.13
N THR A 19 8.83 13.63 -1.09
CA THR A 19 7.76 13.12 -1.97
C THR A 19 7.77 11.61 -2.10
N ARG A 20 8.87 10.96 -1.68
CA ARG A 20 9.10 9.52 -1.70
C ARG A 20 10.11 9.14 -0.60
N PRO A 21 10.18 7.86 -0.19
CA PRO A 21 11.27 7.37 0.65
C PRO A 21 12.61 7.62 -0.04
N GLU A 22 13.60 8.07 0.72
CA GLU A 22 14.98 8.14 0.24
C GLU A 22 15.59 6.74 0.10
N GLU A 23 16.72 6.65 -0.60
CA GLU A 23 17.42 5.37 -0.77
C GLU A 23 17.79 4.77 0.60
N GLY A 24 17.42 3.50 0.81
CA GLY A 24 17.59 2.82 2.10
C GLY A 24 16.49 3.10 3.14
N GLN A 25 15.56 4.02 2.89
CA GLN A 25 14.42 4.27 3.78
C GLN A 25 13.18 3.48 3.36
N THR A 26 12.45 2.97 4.36
CA THR A 26 11.21 2.19 4.14
C THR A 26 9.94 3.04 4.20
N SER A 27 10.06 4.32 4.55
CA SER A 27 8.94 5.26 4.65
C SER A 27 9.41 6.70 4.58
N TYR A 28 8.48 7.63 4.35
CA TYR A 28 8.70 9.07 4.50
C TYR A 28 7.51 9.70 5.24
N ALA A 29 7.73 10.86 5.83
CA ALA A 29 6.71 11.57 6.61
C ALA A 29 6.07 12.69 5.81
N ILE A 30 4.76 12.85 5.97
CA ILE A 30 4.03 14.06 5.58
C ILE A 30 3.42 14.69 6.82
N CYS A 31 3.26 16.01 6.81
CA CYS A 31 2.79 16.75 7.98
C CYS A 31 1.53 17.55 7.64
N CYS A 32 0.64 17.68 8.63
CA CYS A 32 -0.51 18.56 8.54
C CYS A 32 -0.04 20.00 8.33
N SER A 33 -0.63 20.72 7.39
CA SER A 33 -0.33 22.12 7.05
C SER A 33 -0.65 23.13 8.18
N SER A 34 -1.54 22.78 9.11
CA SER A 34 -2.01 23.69 10.17
C SER A 34 -1.43 23.36 11.56
N CYS A 35 -1.20 22.09 11.87
CA CYS A 35 -0.57 21.66 13.12
C CYS A 35 0.78 20.99 12.83
N THR A 36 1.28 20.15 13.74
CA THR A 36 2.54 19.38 13.57
C THR A 36 2.31 17.88 13.48
N ILE A 37 1.07 17.41 13.43
CA ILE A 37 0.77 15.97 13.31
C ILE A 37 1.40 15.44 12.02
N LYS A 38 2.22 14.40 12.17
CA LYS A 38 2.88 13.69 11.08
C LYS A 38 2.23 12.34 10.85
N VAL A 39 2.15 11.93 9.60
CA VAL A 39 1.82 10.55 9.22
C VAL A 39 2.92 9.99 8.34
N LEU A 40 3.17 8.69 8.46
CA LEU A 40 4.21 7.99 7.72
C LEU A 40 3.58 7.23 6.55
N ILE A 41 4.08 7.47 5.34
CA ILE A 41 3.74 6.69 4.15
C ILE A 41 4.88 5.69 3.92
N ARG A 42 4.55 4.39 4.00
CA ARG A 42 5.50 3.31 3.79
C ARG A 42 5.68 3.03 2.30
N ALA A 43 6.90 2.66 1.92
CA ALA A 43 7.24 2.27 0.55
C ALA A 43 6.41 1.07 0.06
N GLY A 44 5.98 0.22 0.98
CA GLY A 44 5.10 -0.91 0.73
C GLY A 44 3.66 -0.74 1.20
N ASP A 45 3.21 0.50 1.41
CA ASP A 45 1.79 0.75 1.61
C ASP A 45 1.01 0.41 0.32
N PRO A 46 -0.09 -0.35 0.38
CA PRO A 46 -0.84 -0.79 -0.80
C PRO A 46 -1.30 0.36 -1.69
N VAL A 47 -1.79 1.45 -1.10
CA VAL A 47 -2.29 2.62 -1.86
C VAL A 47 -1.13 3.33 -2.54
N TYR A 48 0.00 3.49 -1.84
CA TYR A 48 1.20 4.09 -2.41
C TYR A 48 1.73 3.29 -3.61
N VAL A 49 1.84 1.95 -3.46
CA VAL A 49 2.29 1.05 -4.53
C VAL A 49 1.29 1.02 -5.68
N ALA A 50 -0.02 1.02 -5.41
CA ALA A 50 -1.04 1.05 -6.45
C ALA A 50 -0.94 2.32 -7.31
N LEU A 51 -0.80 3.49 -6.69
CA LEU A 51 -0.63 4.75 -7.43
C LEU A 51 0.69 4.79 -8.22
N ARG A 52 1.80 4.35 -7.59
CA ARG A 52 3.14 4.44 -8.17
C ARG A 52 3.39 3.39 -9.26
N ASP A 53 3.23 2.11 -8.93
CA ASP A 53 3.73 1.00 -9.75
C ASP A 53 2.62 0.35 -10.59
N VAL A 54 1.41 0.25 -10.05
CA VAL A 54 0.28 -0.40 -10.78
C VAL A 54 -0.28 0.57 -11.82
N LEU A 55 -0.57 1.79 -11.39
CA LEU A 55 -1.17 2.83 -12.23
C LEU A 55 -0.14 3.70 -12.95
N GLY A 56 1.11 3.78 -12.46
CA GLY A 56 2.15 4.57 -13.09
C GLY A 56 1.85 6.07 -13.08
N VAL A 57 1.24 6.60 -12.02
CA VAL A 57 0.85 8.02 -11.97
C VAL A 57 2.09 8.92 -11.99
N SER A 58 2.16 9.81 -12.98
CA SER A 58 3.29 10.74 -13.16
C SER A 58 3.42 11.74 -12.00
N GLU A 59 2.30 12.36 -11.61
CA GLU A 59 2.23 13.34 -10.51
C GLU A 59 1.85 12.67 -9.18
N LEU A 60 2.70 11.74 -8.70
CA LEU A 60 2.42 10.90 -7.53
C LEU A 60 2.12 11.71 -6.26
N SER A 61 2.86 12.79 -6.00
CA SER A 61 2.65 13.61 -4.80
C SER A 61 1.28 14.28 -4.77
N SER A 62 0.80 14.76 -5.92
CA SER A 62 -0.53 15.35 -6.03
C SER A 62 -1.62 14.30 -5.89
N ALA A 63 -1.44 13.12 -6.51
CA ALA A 63 -2.38 12.01 -6.39
C ALA A 63 -2.50 11.53 -4.94
N ILE A 64 -1.39 11.42 -4.22
CA ILE A 64 -1.36 11.09 -2.78
C ILE A 64 -2.11 12.16 -1.99
N GLN A 65 -1.78 13.44 -2.17
CA GLN A 65 -2.44 14.53 -1.44
C GLN A 65 -3.95 14.54 -1.60
N GLU A 66 -4.45 14.22 -2.79
CA GLU A 66 -5.87 14.21 -3.07
C GLU A 66 -6.60 13.14 -2.24
N VAL A 67 -6.00 11.97 -2.10
CA VAL A 67 -6.61 10.78 -1.47
C VAL A 67 -6.29 10.65 0.02
N LEU A 68 -5.67 11.65 0.64
CA LEU A 68 -5.51 11.70 2.09
C LEU A 68 -6.80 12.19 2.77
N ILE A 69 -7.01 11.72 3.99
CA ILE A 69 -7.98 12.32 4.90
C ILE A 69 -7.51 13.70 5.35
N ASP A 70 -8.44 14.48 5.91
CA ASP A 70 -8.08 15.69 6.63
C ASP A 70 -7.51 15.34 8.01
N CYS A 71 -6.62 16.19 8.50
CA CYS A 71 -6.07 16.07 9.84
C CYS A 71 -7.18 16.33 10.89
N PRO A 72 -7.15 15.69 12.07
CA PRO A 72 -8.12 15.95 13.14
C PRO A 72 -8.24 17.42 13.57
N CYS A 73 -7.24 18.26 13.28
CA CYS A 73 -7.32 19.70 13.52
C CYS A 73 -8.08 20.49 12.43
N GLY A 74 -8.61 19.83 11.40
CA GLY A 74 -9.25 20.44 10.23
C GLY A 74 -8.28 20.87 9.13
N GLY A 75 -6.97 20.76 9.33
CA GLY A 75 -5.94 21.04 8.31
C GLY A 75 -5.75 19.88 7.33
N LYS A 76 -4.99 20.10 6.25
CA LYS A 76 -4.66 19.07 5.25
C LYS A 76 -3.26 18.52 5.43
N TYR A 77 -3.06 17.23 5.26
CA TYR A 77 -1.71 16.65 5.16
C TYR A 77 -1.08 17.02 3.82
N THR A 78 0.16 17.49 3.87
CA THR A 78 0.88 18.02 2.70
C THR A 78 2.35 17.59 2.73
N HIS A 79 2.95 17.37 1.55
CA HIS A 79 4.37 17.05 1.44
C HIS A 79 5.26 18.20 1.91
N ASP A 80 4.85 19.45 1.64
CA ASP A 80 5.57 20.65 2.05
C ASP A 80 5.19 21.13 3.47
N ALA A 81 4.32 20.42 4.18
CA ALA A 81 3.87 20.76 5.53
C ALA A 81 3.29 22.18 5.65
N GLY A 82 2.66 22.72 4.61
CA GLY A 82 2.21 24.12 4.57
C GLY A 82 3.38 25.09 4.49
N ARG A 83 4.40 24.74 3.69
CA ARG A 83 5.65 25.49 3.50
C ARG A 83 6.46 25.69 4.79
N ARG A 84 6.46 24.71 5.69
CA ARG A 84 7.28 24.72 6.91
C ARG A 84 8.39 23.69 6.79
N CYS A 85 9.65 24.12 6.94
CA CYS A 85 10.79 23.22 6.83
C CYS A 85 10.87 22.24 8.01
N PRO A 86 11.53 21.08 7.84
CA PRO A 86 11.66 20.06 8.90
C PRO A 86 12.23 20.61 10.21
N VAL A 87 13.21 21.51 10.14
CA VAL A 87 13.85 22.14 11.32
C VAL A 87 12.84 22.96 12.13
N CYS A 88 11.98 23.73 11.45
CA CYS A 88 10.94 24.50 12.13
C CYS A 88 9.86 23.60 12.73
N ILE A 89 9.46 22.54 12.03
CA ILE A 89 8.48 21.57 12.55
C ILE A 89 9.01 20.91 13.83
N GLU A 90 10.27 20.46 13.83
CA GLU A 90 10.89 19.84 14.99
C GLU A 90 10.96 20.79 16.21
N LYS A 91 11.25 22.08 15.98
CA LYS A 91 11.20 23.09 17.03
C LYS A 91 9.79 23.24 17.63
N ILE A 92 8.77 23.35 16.77
CA ILE A 92 7.37 23.47 17.23
C ILE A 92 6.96 22.22 18.02
N GLU A 93 7.35 21.02 17.58
CA GLU A 93 7.07 19.77 18.31
C GLU A 93 7.71 19.75 19.70
N LYS A 94 8.97 20.17 19.81
CA LYS A 94 9.69 20.27 21.10
C LYS A 94 9.01 21.25 22.06
N GLU A 95 8.45 22.33 21.54
CA GLU A 95 7.76 23.36 22.32
C GLU A 95 6.32 22.96 22.71
N THR A 96 5.64 22.18 21.87
CA THR A 96 4.22 21.87 22.07
C THR A 96 3.95 20.64 22.94
N LYS A 97 4.93 19.73 23.14
CA LYS A 97 4.99 18.56 24.06
C LYS A 97 3.76 17.67 24.31
N TYR A 98 2.59 17.94 23.75
CA TYR A 98 1.33 17.22 23.98
C TYR A 98 0.43 17.38 22.76
N ALA A 99 0.71 16.64 21.69
CA ALA A 99 -0.31 16.35 20.70
C ALA A 99 -0.75 14.91 20.93
N THR A 100 -1.93 14.74 21.53
CA THR A 100 -2.60 13.45 21.70
C THR A 100 -2.65 12.74 20.35
N SER A 101 -2.05 11.55 20.26
CA SER A 101 -2.11 10.74 19.04
C SER A 101 -3.56 10.31 18.84
N HIS A 102 -4.28 11.01 17.97
CA HIS A 102 -5.59 10.53 17.53
C HIS A 102 -5.30 9.29 16.68
N LYS A 103 -5.72 8.13 17.18
CA LYS A 103 -5.50 6.85 16.51
C LYS A 103 -6.48 6.78 15.33
N VAL A 104 -6.09 7.35 14.21
CA VAL A 104 -6.82 7.16 12.97
C VAL A 104 -6.53 5.76 12.44
N VAL A 105 -7.59 5.05 12.05
CA VAL A 105 -7.49 3.69 11.49
C VAL A 105 -6.67 3.69 10.20
N THR A 106 -6.92 4.67 9.33
CA THR A 106 -6.24 4.82 8.05
C THR A 106 -5.99 6.29 7.73
N ILE A 107 -4.91 6.58 7.00
CA ILE A 107 -4.61 7.94 6.51
C ILE A 107 -5.27 8.23 5.16
N TRP A 108 -5.90 7.21 4.57
CA TRP A 108 -6.46 7.24 3.23
C TRP A 108 -7.95 7.55 3.26
N ASN A 109 -8.37 8.50 2.43
CA ASN A 109 -9.77 8.75 2.16
C ASN A 109 -10.27 7.75 1.11
N ILE A 110 -10.92 6.69 1.60
CA ILE A 110 -11.38 5.57 0.77
C ILE A 110 -12.37 6.04 -0.31
N ASP A 111 -13.27 6.97 0.01
CA ASP A 111 -14.24 7.49 -0.97
C ASP A 111 -13.55 8.20 -2.13
N LYS A 112 -12.48 8.96 -1.86
CA LYS A 112 -11.67 9.57 -2.92
C LYS A 112 -10.81 8.54 -3.66
N LEU A 113 -10.37 7.47 -2.99
CA LEU A 113 -9.61 6.40 -3.64
C LEU A 113 -10.43 5.64 -4.67
N LYS A 114 -11.72 5.43 -4.43
CA LYS A 114 -12.63 4.71 -5.33
C LYS A 114 -12.62 5.21 -6.78
N LYS A 115 -12.26 6.47 -7.02
CA LYS A 115 -12.10 6.99 -8.40
C LYS A 115 -11.05 6.24 -9.23
N TRP A 116 -10.14 5.51 -8.57
CA TRP A 116 -9.10 4.69 -9.20
C TRP A 116 -9.46 3.20 -9.26
N GLU A 117 -10.58 2.79 -8.67
CA GLU A 117 -10.98 1.39 -8.49
C GLU A 117 -10.97 0.62 -9.80
N ASP A 118 -11.69 1.11 -10.81
CA ASP A 118 -11.79 0.47 -12.14
C ASP A 118 -10.42 0.24 -12.79
N LYS A 119 -9.50 1.20 -12.63
CA LYS A 119 -8.15 1.11 -13.23
C LYS A 119 -7.28 0.11 -12.50
N VAL A 120 -7.36 0.09 -11.16
CA VAL A 120 -6.64 -0.91 -10.35
C VAL A 120 -7.20 -2.30 -10.65
N PHE A 121 -8.52 -2.44 -10.69
CA PHE A 121 -9.21 -3.68 -11.03
C PHE A 121 -8.83 -4.19 -12.43
N SER A 122 -8.83 -3.33 -13.45
CA SER A 122 -8.40 -3.69 -14.80
C SER A 122 -6.96 -4.21 -14.80
N CYS A 123 -6.05 -3.61 -14.02
CA CYS A 123 -4.68 -4.11 -13.89
C CYS A 123 -4.63 -5.48 -13.21
N ILE A 124 -5.46 -5.71 -12.19
CA ILE A 124 -5.59 -7.02 -11.53
C ILE A 124 -6.05 -8.09 -12.52
N MET A 125 -6.94 -7.76 -13.46
CA MET A 125 -7.49 -8.76 -14.38
C MET A 125 -6.64 -8.96 -15.65
N GLU A 126 -6.02 -7.91 -16.18
CA GLU A 126 -5.35 -7.91 -17.49
C GLU A 126 -3.83 -8.03 -17.41
N LYS A 127 -3.17 -7.22 -16.55
CA LYS A 127 -1.71 -7.09 -16.55
C LYS A 127 -0.99 -8.24 -15.85
N PHE A 128 -1.64 -8.87 -14.89
CA PHE A 128 -1.04 -9.93 -14.09
C PHE A 128 -1.39 -11.35 -14.56
N GLY A 129 -2.22 -11.47 -15.60
CA GLY A 129 -2.58 -12.75 -16.24
C GLY A 129 -1.71 -13.12 -17.45
N THR A 130 -0.67 -12.35 -17.78
CA THR A 130 0.24 -12.64 -18.89
C THR A 130 1.22 -13.77 -18.52
N ARG A 131 1.64 -14.56 -19.54
CA ARG A 131 2.62 -15.66 -19.43
C ARG A 131 4.03 -15.15 -19.14
N GLU A 132 4.20 -14.50 -18.01
CA GLU A 132 5.50 -14.09 -17.53
C GLU A 132 6.26 -15.29 -16.93
N GLU A 133 7.58 -15.15 -16.86
CA GLU A 133 8.45 -16.21 -16.35
C GLU A 133 8.07 -16.61 -14.92
N THR A 134 7.93 -17.92 -14.71
CA THR A 134 7.68 -18.51 -13.40
C THR A 134 9.00 -18.82 -12.69
N LEU A 135 8.96 -18.95 -11.36
CA LEU A 135 10.14 -19.36 -10.59
C LEU A 135 10.71 -20.70 -11.08
N ALA A 136 9.84 -21.65 -11.44
CA ALA A 136 10.24 -22.95 -11.98
C ALA A 136 11.00 -22.80 -13.31
N GLN A 137 10.51 -21.95 -14.22
CA GLN A 137 11.18 -21.68 -15.50
C GLN A 137 12.53 -20.98 -15.31
N LEU A 138 12.62 -20.05 -14.35
CA LEU A 138 13.87 -19.37 -14.01
C LEU A 138 14.91 -20.36 -13.43
N ILE A 139 14.48 -21.25 -12.53
CA ILE A 139 15.32 -22.32 -11.97
C ILE A 139 15.83 -23.24 -13.08
N GLU A 140 14.96 -23.70 -13.99
CA GLU A 140 15.35 -24.58 -15.09
C GLU A 140 16.39 -23.93 -16.01
N LYS A 141 16.26 -22.63 -16.32
CA LYS A 141 17.26 -21.89 -17.10
C LYS A 141 18.60 -21.81 -16.39
N PHE A 142 18.60 -21.61 -15.08
CA PHE A 142 19.83 -21.55 -14.29
C PHE A 142 20.50 -22.93 -14.21
N GLU A 143 19.74 -23.98 -13.87
CA GLU A 143 20.26 -25.35 -13.77
C GLU A 143 20.75 -25.91 -15.11
N SER A 144 20.13 -25.49 -16.22
CA SER A 144 20.61 -25.83 -17.58
C SER A 144 21.78 -24.99 -18.06
N GLY A 145 22.27 -24.03 -17.26
CA GLY A 145 23.38 -23.15 -17.59
C GLY A 145 23.07 -22.11 -18.68
N LYS A 146 21.78 -21.85 -18.97
CA LYS A 146 21.36 -20.84 -19.96
C LYS A 146 21.50 -19.41 -19.43
N ILE A 147 21.52 -19.24 -18.12
CA ILE A 147 21.73 -17.97 -17.43
C ILE A 147 22.76 -18.17 -16.32
N ASP A 148 23.50 -17.11 -15.99
CA ASP A 148 24.44 -17.12 -14.87
C ASP A 148 23.76 -16.72 -13.55
N THR A 149 24.56 -16.67 -12.48
CA THR A 149 24.09 -16.32 -11.14
C THR A 149 23.54 -14.90 -11.05
N GLU A 150 24.13 -13.94 -11.76
CA GLU A 150 23.70 -12.54 -11.71
C GLU A 150 22.31 -12.38 -12.33
N MET A 151 22.12 -12.95 -13.52
CA MET A 151 20.84 -12.98 -14.21
C MET A 151 19.77 -13.76 -13.42
N TYR A 152 20.15 -14.85 -12.76
CA TYR A 152 19.24 -15.59 -11.88
C TYR A 152 18.76 -14.73 -10.71
N MET A 153 19.67 -14.02 -10.03
CA MET A 153 19.31 -13.14 -8.92
C MET A 153 18.42 -11.97 -9.36
N GLU A 154 18.71 -11.36 -10.51
CA GLU A 154 17.85 -10.32 -11.10
C GLU A 154 16.45 -10.87 -11.43
N GLY A 155 16.37 -12.09 -11.98
CA GLY A 155 15.11 -12.78 -12.23
C GLY A 155 14.29 -13.01 -10.95
N ILE A 156 14.95 -13.43 -9.86
CA ILE A 156 14.30 -13.61 -8.55
C ILE A 156 13.74 -12.28 -8.04
N ASP A 157 14.50 -11.19 -8.13
CA ASP A 157 14.06 -9.87 -7.69
C ASP A 157 12.89 -9.34 -8.53
N ASN A 158 12.90 -9.60 -9.84
CA ASN A 158 11.79 -9.26 -10.73
C ASN A 158 10.51 -10.03 -10.38
N ILE A 159 10.60 -11.34 -10.14
CA ILE A 159 9.46 -12.16 -9.70
C ILE A 159 8.93 -11.64 -8.36
N ARG A 160 9.80 -11.40 -7.37
CA ARG A 160 9.40 -10.88 -6.06
C ARG A 160 8.72 -9.52 -6.16
N ARG A 161 9.27 -8.60 -6.97
CA ARG A 161 8.69 -7.28 -7.20
C ARG A 161 7.31 -7.39 -7.85
N ARG A 162 7.14 -8.27 -8.82
CA ARG A 162 5.84 -8.54 -9.44
C ARG A 162 4.82 -9.04 -8.43
N GLU A 163 5.14 -10.10 -7.69
CA GLU A 163 4.22 -10.67 -6.71
C GLU A 163 3.85 -9.66 -5.62
N PHE A 164 4.84 -8.89 -5.17
CA PHE A 164 4.61 -7.79 -4.24
C PHE A 164 3.63 -6.75 -4.80
N THR A 165 3.83 -6.33 -6.06
CA THR A 165 2.97 -5.35 -6.73
C THR A 165 1.55 -5.88 -6.92
N GLN A 166 1.39 -7.17 -7.26
CA GLN A 166 0.11 -7.87 -7.36
C GLN A 166 -0.64 -7.85 -6.04
N VAL A 167 0.03 -8.25 -4.95
CA VAL A 167 -0.55 -8.26 -3.61
C VAL A 167 -0.98 -6.85 -3.19
N CYS A 168 -0.13 -5.83 -3.41
CA CYS A 168 -0.49 -4.45 -3.10
C CYS A 168 -1.67 -3.93 -3.94
N ALA A 169 -1.77 -4.32 -5.21
CA ALA A 169 -2.92 -3.97 -6.06
C ALA A 169 -4.22 -4.55 -5.49
N ILE A 170 -4.22 -5.84 -5.16
CA ILE A 170 -5.37 -6.54 -4.56
C ILE A 170 -5.73 -5.92 -3.21
N GLN A 171 -4.73 -5.59 -2.38
CA GLN A 171 -4.94 -4.93 -1.11
C GLN A 171 -5.57 -3.55 -1.26
N ALA A 172 -5.05 -2.70 -2.16
CA ALA A 172 -5.62 -1.38 -2.42
C ALA A 172 -7.05 -1.47 -2.94
N TRP A 173 -7.33 -2.43 -3.84
CA TRP A 173 -8.67 -2.71 -4.34
C TRP A 173 -9.63 -3.19 -3.23
N ALA A 174 -9.20 -4.11 -2.37
CA ALA A 174 -9.97 -4.56 -1.22
C ALA A 174 -10.27 -3.42 -0.23
N MET A 175 -9.32 -2.50 -0.02
CA MET A 175 -9.55 -1.30 0.78
C MET A 175 -10.63 -0.39 0.17
N MET A 176 -10.68 -0.28 -1.17
CA MET A 176 -11.69 0.51 -1.88
C MET A 176 -13.09 -0.11 -1.78
N LEU A 177 -13.20 -1.43 -1.93
CA LEU A 177 -14.46 -2.16 -1.79
C LEU A 177 -14.98 -2.17 -0.35
N GLY A 178 -14.09 -2.31 0.62
CA GLY A 178 -14.44 -2.41 2.03
C GLY A 178 -14.96 -3.80 2.45
N PRO A 179 -15.28 -3.96 3.74
CA PRO A 179 -15.43 -5.28 4.36
C PRO A 179 -16.67 -6.06 3.90
N GLU A 180 -17.72 -5.37 3.47
CA GLU A 180 -18.99 -6.01 3.08
C GLU A 180 -18.94 -6.68 1.70
N SER A 181 -18.01 -6.25 0.85
CA SER A 181 -17.97 -6.59 -0.58
C SER A 181 -16.66 -7.24 -1.02
N ALA A 182 -15.53 -6.97 -0.36
CA ALA A 182 -14.21 -7.39 -0.85
C ALA A 182 -14.07 -8.92 -1.06
N PHE A 183 -14.53 -9.74 -0.11
CA PHE A 183 -14.43 -11.20 -0.22
C PHE A 183 -15.38 -11.79 -1.25
N ARG A 184 -16.64 -11.32 -1.27
CA ARG A 184 -17.63 -11.75 -2.26
C ARG A 184 -17.18 -11.41 -3.68
N ALA A 185 -16.69 -10.19 -3.88
CA ALA A 185 -16.13 -9.80 -5.16
C ALA A 185 -14.91 -10.67 -5.53
N ALA A 186 -14.05 -11.03 -4.57
CA ALA A 186 -12.92 -11.92 -4.84
C ALA A 186 -13.33 -13.35 -5.23
N GLU A 187 -14.43 -13.86 -4.69
CA GLU A 187 -15.05 -15.14 -5.09
C GLU A 187 -15.66 -15.03 -6.50
N ASP A 188 -16.53 -14.04 -6.73
CA ASP A 188 -17.19 -13.82 -8.03
C ASP A 188 -16.20 -13.62 -9.19
N LEU A 189 -15.01 -13.09 -8.89
CA LEU A 189 -13.95 -12.82 -9.85
C LEU A 189 -12.89 -13.93 -9.93
N GLU A 190 -13.11 -15.04 -9.22
CA GLU A 190 -12.22 -16.22 -9.19
C GLU A 190 -10.78 -15.85 -8.82
N LEU A 191 -10.58 -14.83 -7.97
CA LEU A 191 -9.24 -14.33 -7.67
C LEU A 191 -8.40 -15.40 -6.96
N VAL A 192 -9.04 -16.27 -6.17
CA VAL A 192 -8.35 -17.37 -5.47
C VAL A 192 -7.81 -18.39 -6.46
N GLU A 193 -8.53 -18.68 -7.55
CA GLU A 193 -8.05 -19.58 -8.59
C GLU A 193 -6.86 -18.98 -9.34
N ARG A 194 -6.88 -17.67 -9.57
CA ARG A 194 -5.83 -16.93 -10.30
C ARG A 194 -4.55 -16.74 -9.48
N TYR A 195 -4.69 -16.42 -8.20
CA TYR A 195 -3.58 -15.92 -7.37
C TYR A 195 -3.26 -16.80 -6.16
N GLY A 196 -4.04 -17.87 -5.95
CA GLY A 196 -3.97 -18.75 -4.80
C GLY A 196 -4.66 -18.16 -3.57
N THR A 197 -4.95 -19.02 -2.59
CA THR A 197 -5.64 -18.67 -1.33
C THR A 197 -4.94 -17.61 -0.50
N ARG A 198 -3.64 -17.36 -0.71
CA ARG A 198 -2.87 -16.29 -0.04
C ARG A 198 -3.52 -14.92 -0.16
N ILE A 199 -4.28 -14.67 -1.23
CA ILE A 199 -4.98 -13.39 -1.41
C ILE A 199 -6.04 -13.14 -0.36
N MET A 200 -6.62 -14.19 0.23
CA MET A 200 -7.63 -14.06 1.29
C MET A 200 -7.01 -13.36 2.51
N VAL A 201 -5.80 -13.78 2.87
CA VAL A 201 -5.01 -13.14 3.92
C VAL A 201 -4.66 -11.70 3.52
N SER A 202 -4.30 -11.48 2.26
CA SER A 202 -4.03 -10.12 1.75
C SER A 202 -5.25 -9.20 1.86
N ILE A 203 -6.45 -9.66 1.48
CA ILE A 203 -7.71 -8.94 1.62
C ILE A 203 -8.00 -8.63 3.09
N ALA A 204 -7.87 -9.62 3.98
CA ALA A 204 -8.06 -9.40 5.42
C ALA A 204 -7.09 -8.36 5.99
N LEU A 205 -5.82 -8.37 5.58
CA LEU A 205 -4.82 -7.36 5.96
C LEU A 205 -5.20 -5.97 5.45
N ALA A 206 -5.69 -5.87 4.21
CA ALA A 206 -6.20 -4.61 3.66
C ALA A 206 -7.38 -4.05 4.46
N LEU A 207 -8.31 -4.91 4.88
CA LEU A 207 -9.45 -4.54 5.71
C LEU A 207 -9.04 -4.16 7.15
N GLN A 208 -7.99 -4.80 7.69
CA GLN A 208 -7.37 -4.34 8.93
C GLN A 208 -6.80 -2.93 8.80
N MET A 209 -6.08 -2.66 7.70
CA MET A 209 -5.44 -1.36 7.45
C MET A 209 -6.44 -0.23 7.17
N SER A 210 -7.57 -0.53 6.54
CA SER A 210 -8.57 0.49 6.15
C SER A 210 -9.70 0.65 7.17
N ALA A 211 -10.19 -0.45 7.75
CA ALA A 211 -11.36 -0.48 8.63
C ALA A 211 -11.05 -0.95 10.06
N GLY A 212 -9.80 -1.29 10.38
CA GLY A 212 -9.39 -1.65 11.74
C GLY A 212 -9.86 -3.03 12.19
N LEU A 213 -10.27 -3.89 11.25
CA LEU A 213 -10.76 -5.23 11.52
C LEU A 213 -9.63 -6.19 11.90
N SER A 214 -9.93 -7.16 12.75
CA SER A 214 -8.99 -8.23 13.07
C SER A 214 -8.89 -9.22 11.91
N VAL A 215 -7.67 -9.53 11.47
CA VAL A 215 -7.41 -10.50 10.38
C VAL A 215 -7.98 -11.88 10.74
N THR A 216 -7.71 -12.38 11.94
CA THR A 216 -8.15 -13.73 12.37
C THR A 216 -9.66 -13.81 12.50
N SER A 217 -10.30 -12.77 13.06
CA SER A 217 -11.76 -12.72 13.16
C SER A 217 -12.43 -12.60 11.78
N THR A 218 -11.83 -11.82 10.88
CA THR A 218 -12.34 -11.65 9.51
C THR A 218 -12.26 -12.97 8.75
N LEU A 219 -11.07 -13.59 8.70
CA LEU A 219 -10.87 -14.87 8.03
C LEU A 219 -11.70 -16.00 8.66
N GLY A 220 -11.85 -16.01 10.00
CA GLY A 220 -12.68 -17.00 10.69
C GLY A 220 -14.14 -16.99 10.26
N LYS A 221 -14.71 -15.81 9.97
CA LYS A 221 -16.05 -15.70 9.38
C LYS A 221 -16.08 -16.19 7.93
N GLU A 222 -15.05 -15.86 7.16
CA GLU A 222 -14.99 -16.24 5.74
C GLU A 222 -14.79 -17.74 5.51
N VAL A 223 -14.21 -18.49 6.46
CA VAL A 223 -14.09 -19.95 6.37
C VAL A 223 -15.43 -20.63 6.10
N GLU A 224 -16.51 -20.13 6.69
CA GLU A 224 -17.85 -20.73 6.54
C GLU A 224 -18.59 -20.19 5.31
N ASN A 225 -18.21 -19.00 4.82
CA ASN A 225 -18.84 -18.35 3.68
C ASN A 225 -18.35 -18.89 2.34
N TRP A 226 -17.13 -19.42 2.28
CA TRP A 226 -16.56 -19.95 1.04
C TRP A 226 -17.05 -21.35 0.71
N SER A 227 -17.42 -21.57 -0.54
CA SER A 227 -17.98 -22.84 -1.01
C SER A 227 -16.92 -23.93 -1.26
N ASP A 228 -15.68 -23.55 -1.61
CA ASP A 228 -14.60 -24.49 -1.94
C ASP A 228 -13.97 -25.12 -0.68
N PRO A 229 -14.06 -26.46 -0.50
CA PRO A 229 -13.45 -27.16 0.64
C PRO A 229 -11.92 -27.03 0.77
N VAL A 230 -11.21 -26.85 -0.34
CA VAL A 230 -9.75 -26.65 -0.35
C VAL A 230 -9.41 -25.31 0.27
N VAL A 231 -10.11 -24.25 -0.15
CA VAL A 231 -9.95 -22.90 0.39
C VAL A 231 -10.27 -22.89 1.89
N GLN A 232 -11.37 -23.53 2.31
CA GLN A 232 -11.72 -23.65 3.73
C GLN A 232 -10.61 -24.33 4.54
N LYS A 233 -10.03 -25.43 4.02
CA LYS A 233 -8.96 -26.17 4.70
C LYS A 233 -7.71 -25.32 4.84
N GLU A 234 -7.30 -24.60 3.80
CA GLU A 234 -6.13 -23.73 3.83
C GLU A 234 -6.30 -22.55 4.79
N LEU A 235 -7.49 -21.93 4.82
CA LEU A 235 -7.81 -20.90 5.79
C LEU A 235 -7.79 -21.40 7.23
N ARG A 236 -8.36 -22.58 7.52
CA ARG A 236 -8.29 -23.20 8.85
C ARG A 236 -6.85 -23.46 9.27
N MET A 237 -6.02 -24.04 8.39
CA MET A 237 -4.60 -24.26 8.67
C MET A 237 -3.84 -22.95 8.94
N PHE A 238 -4.19 -21.85 8.27
CA PHE A 238 -3.60 -20.54 8.53
C PHE A 238 -4.00 -20.03 9.93
N LEU A 239 -5.30 -20.09 10.25
CA LEU A 239 -5.83 -19.66 11.54
C LEU A 239 -5.22 -20.45 12.70
N ASP A 240 -5.07 -21.77 12.57
CA ASP A 240 -4.47 -22.63 13.59
C ASP A 240 -2.98 -22.31 13.85
N LYS A 241 -2.27 -21.76 12.86
CA LYS A 241 -0.85 -21.37 13.00
C LYS A 241 -0.67 -19.96 13.57
N THR A 242 -1.70 -19.12 13.52
CA THR A 242 -1.62 -17.70 13.89
C THR A 242 -2.43 -17.35 15.14
N GLY A 243 -3.35 -18.21 15.58
CA GLY A 243 -4.01 -18.16 16.88
C GLY A 243 -3.19 -18.78 17.99
#